data_AF-A0AB38Z967-F1
#
_entry.id   AF-A0AB38Z967-F1
#
_cell.length_a   1.000
_cell.length_b   1.000
_cell.length_c   1.000
_cell.angle_alpha   90.00
_cell.angle_beta   90.00
_cell.angle_gamma   90.00
#
_symmetry.space_group_name_H-M   'P 1'
#
loop_
_entity.id
_entity.type
_entity.pdbx_description
1 polymer ?
#
loop_
_entity_poly.entity_id
_entity_poly.type
_entity_poly.pdbx_seq_one_letter_code
_entity_poly.pdbx_strand_id
1 'polypeptide(L)'
;MKEIWNWTQTAFAGLGALLGGYLGGLDGFLYALIAFVVVDYITGVLRAIVEKKLSSRIGAHGITKKVAIFLVVGIGHLIDAYLINGTGAPLRTAVIFFYIANEGVSLLENATAIGLPVPEKLKETLAQLHGKDDVK
;
A
#
# COMPACT_ATOMS: atom_id res chain seq x y z
N MET A 1 4.60 36.30 -1.52
CA MET A 1 5.34 35.00 -1.44
C MET A 1 5.22 34.35 -0.06
N LYS A 2 5.59 35.02 1.05
CA LYS A 2 5.47 34.45 2.41
C LYS A 2 4.04 34.04 2.78
N GLU A 3 3.04 34.85 2.44
CA GLU A 3 1.64 34.47 2.70
C GLU A 3 1.19 33.24 1.92
N ILE A 4 1.50 33.17 0.61
CA ILE A 4 1.19 32.01 -0.23
C ILE A 4 1.81 30.74 0.37
N TRP A 5 3.08 30.82 0.78
CA TRP A 5 3.78 29.73 1.44
C TRP A 5 3.10 29.27 2.73
N ASN A 6 2.71 30.21 3.61
CA ASN A 6 2.02 29.91 4.86
C ASN A 6 0.65 29.25 4.62
N TRP A 7 -0.11 29.74 3.64
CA TRP A 7 -1.39 29.13 3.25
C TRP A 7 -1.21 27.71 2.71
N THR A 8 -0.17 27.47 1.90
CA THR A 8 0.18 26.13 1.43
C THR A 8 0.52 25.20 2.61
N GLN A 9 1.39 25.61 3.52
CA GLN A 9 1.75 24.81 4.70
C GLN A 9 0.53 24.50 5.57
N THR A 10 -0.34 25.49 5.77
CA THR A 10 -1.57 25.33 6.57
C THR A 10 -2.52 24.32 5.92
N ALA A 11 -2.69 24.37 4.60
CA ALA A 11 -3.50 23.41 3.86
C ALA A 11 -2.94 21.98 3.99
N PHE A 12 -1.63 21.79 3.82
CA PHE A 12 -0.99 20.48 3.99
C PHE A 12 -1.09 19.97 5.44
N ALA A 13 -0.90 20.85 6.43
CA ALA A 13 -1.04 20.48 7.83
C ALA A 13 -2.48 20.06 8.16
N GLY A 14 -3.48 20.81 7.68
CA GLY A 14 -4.90 20.47 7.85
C GLY A 14 -5.27 19.14 7.20
N LEU A 15 -4.85 18.92 5.95
CA LEU A 15 -5.05 17.64 5.26
C LEU A 15 -4.34 16.49 5.97
N GLY A 16 -3.09 16.70 6.40
CA GLY A 16 -2.32 15.71 7.14
C GLY A 16 -2.96 15.36 8.49
N ALA A 17 -3.51 16.35 9.20
CA ALA A 17 -4.23 16.12 10.45
C ALA A 17 -5.53 15.33 10.22
N LEU A 18 -6.31 15.67 9.19
CA LEU A 18 -7.52 14.92 8.84
C LEU A 18 -7.21 13.48 8.43
N LEU A 19 -6.19 13.27 7.59
CA LEU A 19 -5.75 11.94 7.18
C LEU A 19 -5.19 11.14 8.34
N GLY A 20 -4.36 11.75 9.19
CA GLY A 20 -3.80 11.13 10.38
C GLY A 20 -4.90 10.71 11.36
N GLY A 21 -5.92 11.55 11.55
CA GLY A 21 -7.11 11.23 12.34
C GLY A 21 -7.90 10.07 11.74
N TYR A 22 -8.15 10.10 10.43
CA TYR A 22 -8.88 9.03 9.73
C TYR A 22 -8.17 7.67 9.77
N LEU A 23 -6.85 7.66 9.68
CA LEU A 23 -6.05 6.43 9.75
C LEU A 23 -5.81 5.96 11.20
N GLY A 24 -6.17 6.77 12.21
CA GLY A 24 -6.00 6.42 13.62
C GLY A 24 -4.59 6.60 14.17
N GLY A 25 -3.85 7.56 13.61
CA GLY A 25 -2.48 7.91 14.00
C GLY A 25 -1.39 7.25 13.15
N LEU A 26 -0.18 7.81 13.21
CA LEU A 26 1.01 7.30 12.53
C LEU A 26 1.84 6.44 13.48
N ASP A 27 1.48 5.16 13.59
CA ASP A 27 2.22 4.18 14.38
C ASP A 27 3.16 3.32 13.52
N GLY A 28 3.93 2.44 14.16
CA GLY A 28 4.89 1.57 13.47
C GLY A 28 4.25 0.66 12.41
N PHE A 29 2.99 0.22 12.63
CA PHE A 29 2.28 -0.62 11.66
C PHE A 29 1.93 0.16 10.40
N LEU A 30 1.40 1.38 10.56
CA LEU A 30 1.07 2.23 9.42
C LEU A 30 2.34 2.68 8.66
N TYR A 31 3.42 2.99 9.38
CA TYR A 31 4.72 3.27 8.73
C TYR A 31 5.23 2.08 7.91
N ALA A 32 5.11 0.85 8.44
CA ALA A 32 5.48 -0.35 7.69
C ALA A 32 4.63 -0.49 6.42
N LEU A 33 3.31 -0.31 6.50
CA LEU A 33 2.44 -0.36 5.33
C LEU A 33 2.82 0.68 4.27
N ILE A 34 3.08 1.92 4.69
CA ILE A 34 3.52 2.98 3.77
C ILE A 34 4.82 2.58 3.08
N ALA A 35 5.80 2.04 3.81
CA ALA A 35 7.06 1.59 3.24
C ALA A 35 6.84 0.47 2.19
N PHE A 36 6.02 -0.53 2.51
CA PHE A 36 5.68 -1.61 1.56
C PHE A 36 5.01 -1.07 0.29
N VAL A 37 4.01 -0.20 0.43
CA VAL A 37 3.31 0.41 -0.71
C VAL A 37 4.25 1.24 -1.59
N VAL A 38 5.14 2.04 -0.98
CA VAL A 38 6.10 2.89 -1.72
C VAL A 38 7.11 2.01 -2.46
N VAL A 39 7.69 1.02 -1.79
CA VAL A 39 8.70 0.15 -2.41
C VAL A 39 8.05 -0.71 -3.50
N ASP A 40 6.86 -1.24 -3.29
CA ASP A 40 6.14 -1.98 -4.32
C ASP A 40 5.84 -1.11 -5.55
N TYR A 41 5.39 0.13 -5.36
CA TYR A 41 5.16 1.04 -6.48
C TYR A 41 6.45 1.32 -7.26
N ILE A 42 7.56 1.59 -6.57
CA ILE A 42 8.87 1.80 -7.20
C ILE A 42 9.29 0.55 -7.98
N THR A 43 9.21 -0.65 -7.38
CA THR A 43 9.59 -1.90 -8.05
C THR A 43 8.68 -2.23 -9.23
N GLY A 44 7.38 -1.94 -9.15
CA GLY A 44 6.43 -2.06 -10.26
C GLY A 44 6.74 -1.12 -11.42
N VAL A 45 7.15 0.13 -11.14
CA VAL A 45 7.63 1.06 -12.17
C VAL A 45 8.92 0.55 -12.81
N LEU A 46 9.88 0.08 -12.01
CA LEU A 46 11.12 -0.51 -12.52
C LEU A 46 10.85 -1.71 -13.43
N ARG A 47 9.95 -2.61 -13.03
CA ARG A 47 9.48 -3.72 -13.85
C ARG A 47 8.91 -3.24 -15.18
N ALA A 48 8.02 -2.24 -15.17
CA ALA A 48 7.42 -1.70 -16.38
C ALA A 48 8.48 -1.08 -17.34
N ILE A 49 9.55 -0.49 -16.80
CA ILE A 49 10.68 0.01 -17.58
C ILE A 49 11.47 -1.16 -18.21
N VAL A 50 11.82 -2.18 -17.42
CA VAL A 50 12.56 -3.37 -17.89
C VAL A 50 11.78 -4.11 -18.97
N GLU A 51 10.47 -4.29 -18.79
CA GLU A 51 9.59 -4.91 -19.78
C GLU A 51 9.27 -4.00 -20.97
N LYS A 52 9.71 -2.73 -20.96
CA LYS A 52 9.36 -1.70 -21.96
C LYS A 52 7.85 -1.49 -22.15
N LYS A 53 7.07 -1.70 -21.08
CA LYS A 53 5.60 -1.56 -21.04
C LYS A 53 5.15 -0.37 -20.19
N LEU A 54 5.98 0.65 -20.05
CA LEU A 54 5.64 1.83 -19.28
C LEU A 54 4.41 2.52 -19.89
N SER A 55 3.31 2.57 -19.13
CA SER A 55 2.08 3.23 -19.54
C SER A 55 1.48 3.99 -18.36
N SER A 56 1.14 5.25 -18.58
CA SER A 56 0.46 6.08 -17.58
C SER A 56 -0.87 5.48 -17.12
N ARG A 57 -1.57 4.74 -17.99
CA ARG A 57 -2.79 4.01 -17.64
C ARG A 57 -2.52 2.91 -16.62
N ILE A 58 -1.45 2.13 -16.80
CA ILE A 58 -1.04 1.08 -15.86
C ILE A 58 -0.60 1.71 -14.54
N GLY A 59 0.19 2.78 -14.59
CA GLY A 59 0.63 3.52 -13.40
C GLY A 59 -0.52 4.12 -12.61
N ALA A 60 -1.49 4.75 -13.28
CA ALA A 60 -2.69 5.30 -12.66
C ALA A 60 -3.53 4.21 -11.98
N HIS A 61 -3.71 3.07 -12.65
CA HIS A 61 -4.39 1.93 -12.05
C HIS A 61 -3.67 1.41 -10.79
N GLY A 62 -2.34 1.35 -10.84
CA GLY A 62 -1.50 1.03 -9.69
C GLY A 62 -1.74 1.98 -8.52
N ILE A 63 -1.67 3.29 -8.75
CA ILE A 63 -1.92 4.31 -7.71
C ILE A 63 -3.34 4.21 -7.14
N THR A 64 -4.36 4.03 -7.98
CA THR A 64 -5.74 3.85 -7.49
C THR A 64 -5.86 2.69 -6.52
N LYS A 65 -5.21 1.56 -6.81
CA LYS A 65 -5.16 0.40 -5.89
C LYS A 65 -4.50 0.78 -4.56
N LYS A 66 -3.36 1.50 -4.59
CA LYS A 66 -2.66 1.92 -3.36
C LYS A 66 -3.46 2.92 -2.53
N VAL A 67 -4.18 3.85 -3.15
CA VAL A 67 -5.08 4.77 -2.45
C VAL A 67 -6.22 4.00 -1.78
N ALA A 68 -6.80 3.00 -2.48
CA ALA A 68 -7.86 2.17 -1.91
C ALA A 68 -7.43 1.42 -0.64
N ILE A 69 -6.17 1.00 -0.54
CA ILE A 69 -5.61 0.39 0.68
C ILE A 69 -5.80 1.30 1.90
N PHE A 70 -5.40 2.57 1.80
CA PHE A 70 -5.50 3.51 2.91
C PHE A 70 -6.96 3.87 3.25
N LEU A 71 -7.85 3.87 2.27
CA LEU A 71 -9.29 3.99 2.52
C LEU A 71 -9.81 2.82 3.36
N VAL A 72 -9.46 1.58 3.01
CA VAL A 72 -9.90 0.41 3.77
C VAL A 72 -9.29 0.39 5.18
N VAL A 73 -8.02 0.79 5.34
CA VAL A 73 -7.38 0.94 6.66
C VAL A 73 -8.12 1.95 7.53
N GLY A 74 -8.48 3.11 6.97
CA GLY A 74 -9.23 4.12 7.72
C GLY A 74 -10.63 3.66 8.10
N ILE A 75 -11.32 2.90 7.24
CA ILE A 75 -12.59 2.25 7.63
C ILE A 75 -12.37 1.27 8.78
N GLY A 76 -11.32 0.45 8.74
CA GLY A 76 -10.95 -0.43 9.85
C GLY A 76 -10.75 0.33 11.16
N HIS A 77 -10.05 1.46 11.10
CA HIS A 77 -9.89 2.35 12.25
C HIS A 77 -11.23 2.91 12.76
N LEU A 78 -12.10 3.40 11.88
CA LEU A 78 -13.40 3.93 12.28
C LEU A 78 -14.28 2.87 12.95
N ILE A 79 -14.25 1.62 12.46
CA ILE A 79 -14.98 0.53 13.08
C ILE A 79 -14.43 0.25 14.49
N ASP A 80 -13.11 0.16 14.64
CA ASP A 80 -12.51 -0.02 15.96
C ASP A 80 -12.89 1.10 16.93
N ALA A 81 -12.81 2.36 16.46
CA ALA A 81 -12.98 3.54 17.28
C ALA A 81 -14.44 3.80 17.70
N TYR A 82 -15.41 3.48 16.85
CA TYR A 82 -16.82 3.86 17.07
C TYR A 82 -17.77 2.68 17.28
N LEU A 83 -17.44 1.48 16.80
CA LEU A 83 -18.34 0.32 16.87
C LEU A 83 -17.88 -0.70 17.91
N ILE A 84 -16.57 -1.00 17.96
CA ILE A 84 -16.04 -2.06 18.83
C ILE A 84 -15.74 -1.52 20.25
N ASN A 85 -15.42 -0.22 20.38
CA ASN A 85 -15.07 0.43 21.66
C ASN A 85 -13.98 -0.34 22.45
N GLY A 86 -13.13 -1.08 21.75
CA GLY A 86 -12.05 -1.88 22.33
C GLY A 86 -10.72 -1.13 22.37
N THR A 87 -9.81 -1.57 23.24
CA THR A 87 -8.45 -1.03 23.29
C THR A 87 -7.59 -1.60 22.14
N GLY A 88 -6.78 -0.76 21.50
CA GLY A 88 -5.70 -1.21 20.61
C GLY A 88 -6.01 -1.39 19.12
N ALA A 89 -7.17 -0.95 18.62
CA ALA A 89 -7.53 -0.96 17.18
C ALA A 89 -7.18 -2.27 16.42
N PRO A 90 -7.75 -3.42 16.86
CA PRO A 90 -7.40 -4.72 16.31
C PRO A 90 -7.79 -4.89 14.84
N LEU A 91 -8.93 -4.34 14.38
CA LEU A 91 -9.32 -4.45 12.96
C LEU A 91 -8.41 -3.63 12.06
N ARG A 92 -8.09 -2.39 12.43
CA ARG A 92 -7.12 -1.56 11.70
C ARG A 92 -5.81 -2.32 11.53
N THR A 93 -5.32 -2.91 12.61
CA THR A 93 -4.06 -3.64 12.63
C THR A 93 -4.12 -4.88 11.72
N ALA A 94 -5.21 -5.65 11.77
CA ALA A 94 -5.41 -6.80 10.91
C ALA A 94 -5.46 -6.42 9.41
N VAL A 95 -6.17 -5.34 9.07
CA VAL A 95 -6.25 -4.80 7.70
C VAL A 95 -4.86 -4.34 7.22
N ILE A 96 -4.10 -3.67 8.08
CA ILE A 96 -2.73 -3.26 7.77
C ILE A 96 -1.85 -4.50 7.45
N PHE A 97 -1.87 -5.53 8.29
CA PHE A 97 -1.08 -6.74 8.05
C PHE A 97 -1.50 -7.47 6.77
N PHE A 98 -2.81 -7.52 6.48
CA PHE A 98 -3.32 -8.08 5.23
C PHE A 98 -2.73 -7.35 4.02
N TYR A 99 -2.73 -6.02 4.03
CA TYR A 99 -2.17 -5.27 2.90
C TYR A 99 -0.65 -5.29 2.86
N ILE A 100 0.06 -5.34 3.99
CA ILE A 100 1.51 -5.59 3.99
C ILE A 100 1.82 -6.93 3.31
N ALA A 101 1.06 -7.99 3.59
CA ALA A 101 1.24 -9.27 2.92
C ALA A 101 0.97 -9.17 1.42
N ASN A 102 -0.11 -8.50 0.99
CA ASN A 102 -0.43 -8.31 -0.42
C ASN A 102 0.65 -7.52 -1.17
N GLU A 103 1.15 -6.45 -0.57
CA GLU A 103 2.22 -5.62 -1.13
C GLU A 103 3.55 -6.36 -1.13
N GLY A 104 3.81 -7.20 -0.12
CA GLY A 104 4.98 -8.07 -0.08
C GLY A 104 4.98 -9.12 -1.21
N VAL A 105 3.83 -9.71 -1.51
CA VAL A 105 3.67 -10.64 -2.65
C VAL A 105 3.97 -9.93 -3.98
N SER A 106 3.32 -8.79 -4.20
CA SER A 106 3.54 -7.94 -5.39
C SER A 106 5.01 -7.52 -5.54
N LEU A 107 5.67 -7.16 -4.43
CA LEU A 107 7.09 -6.80 -4.42
C LEU A 107 7.98 -7.97 -4.82
N LEU A 108 7.70 -9.19 -4.34
CA LEU A 108 8.47 -10.39 -4.72
C LEU A 108 8.29 -10.74 -6.20
N GLU A 109 7.09 -10.55 -6.74
CA GLU A 109 6.83 -10.71 -8.17
C GLU A 109 7.60 -9.70 -9.01
N ASN A 110 7.56 -8.42 -8.60
CA ASN A 110 8.31 -7.36 -9.27
C ASN A 110 9.81 -7.61 -9.20
N ALA A 111 10.33 -8.02 -8.04
CA ALA A 111 11.74 -8.39 -7.84
C ALA A 111 12.16 -9.56 -8.75
N THR A 112 11.34 -10.59 -8.84
CA THR A 112 11.58 -11.74 -9.73
C THR A 112 11.58 -11.30 -11.20
N ALA A 113 10.63 -10.46 -11.61
CA ALA A 113 10.50 -9.97 -12.97
C ALA A 113 11.67 -9.09 -13.43
N ILE A 114 12.29 -8.33 -12.51
CA ILE A 114 13.50 -7.52 -12.81
C ILE A 114 14.82 -8.32 -12.69
N GLY A 115 14.75 -9.61 -12.38
CA GLY A 115 15.91 -10.50 -12.36
C GLY A 115 16.68 -10.55 -11.03
N LEU A 116 16.09 -10.11 -9.92
CA LEU A 116 16.71 -10.28 -8.60
C LEU A 116 16.72 -11.77 -8.21
N PRO A 117 17.78 -12.24 -7.54
CA PRO A 117 17.85 -13.63 -7.08
C PRO A 117 16.85 -13.86 -5.95
N VAL A 118 15.74 -14.53 -6.28
CA VAL A 118 14.71 -14.98 -5.32
C VAL A 118 14.80 -16.51 -5.19
N PRO A 119 14.73 -17.10 -3.98
CA PRO A 119 14.72 -18.54 -3.78
C PRO A 119 13.65 -19.26 -4.62
N GLU A 120 14.00 -20.38 -5.25
CA GLU A 120 13.09 -21.13 -6.15
C GLU A 120 11.79 -21.54 -5.46
N LYS A 121 11.84 -21.99 -4.20
CA LYS A 121 10.62 -22.33 -3.42
C LYS A 121 9.64 -21.16 -3.31
N LEU A 122 10.14 -19.93 -3.21
CA LEU A 122 9.28 -18.73 -3.17
C LEU A 122 8.67 -18.46 -4.55
N LYS A 123 9.46 -18.59 -5.62
CA LYS A 123 8.96 -18.44 -6.99
C LYS A 123 7.87 -19.47 -7.31
N GLU A 124 8.07 -20.73 -6.93
CA GLU A 124 7.09 -21.81 -7.09
C GLU A 124 5.79 -21.50 -6.33
N THR A 125 5.90 -21.01 -5.10
CA THR A 125 4.74 -20.63 -4.30
C THR A 125 3.97 -19.48 -4.94
N LEU A 126 4.66 -18.45 -5.45
CA LEU A 126 4.05 -17.34 -6.18
C LEU A 126 3.36 -17.82 -7.46
N ALA A 127 3.97 -18.73 -8.20
CA ALA A 127 3.38 -19.31 -9.42
C ALA A 127 2.10 -20.10 -9.12
N GLN A 128 2.04 -20.83 -8.00
CA GLN A 128 0.83 -21.55 -7.56
C GLN A 128 -0.32 -20.62 -7.15
N LEU A 129 -0.01 -19.42 -6.66
CA LEU A 129 -1.04 -18.42 -6.35
C LEU A 129 -1.72 -17.91 -7.62
N HIS A 130 -0.96 -17.71 -8.71
CA HIS A 130 -1.51 -17.28 -9.99
C HIS A 130 -2.15 -18.40 -10.82
N GLY A 131 -1.62 -19.62 -10.76
CA GLY A 131 -2.15 -20.77 -11.51
C GLY A 131 -3.53 -21.27 -11.03
N LYS A 132 -4.09 -20.68 -9.96
CA LYS A 132 -5.45 -20.98 -9.47
C LYS A 132 -6.55 -20.12 -10.11
N ASP A 133 -6.20 -19.08 -10.86
CA ASP A 133 -7.18 -18.19 -11.50
C ASP A 133 -7.69 -18.69 -12.86
N ASP A 134 -7.07 -19.74 -13.44
CA ASP A 134 -7.41 -20.32 -14.76
C ASP A 134 -8.38 -21.53 -14.70
N VAL A 135 -9.10 -21.72 -13.60
CA VAL A 135 -10.17 -22.75 -13.50
C VAL A 135 -11.50 -22.09 -13.17
N LYS A 136 -12.12 -21.45 -14.18
CA LYS A 136 -13.57 -21.29 -14.28
C LYS A 136 -14.03 -21.37 -15.72
#